data_AF-A0A964ND09-F1
#
_entry.id   AF-A0A964ND09-F1
#
_cell.length_a   1.000
_cell.length_b   1.000
_cell.length_c   1.000
_cell.angle_alpha   90.00
_cell.angle_beta   90.00
_cell.angle_gamma   90.00
#
_symmetry.space_group_name_H-M   'P 1'
#
loop_
_entity.id
_entity.type
_entity.pdbx_description
1 polymer ?
#
loop_
_entity_poly.entity_id
_entity_poly.type
_entity_poly.pdbx_seq_one_letter_code
_entity_poly.pdbx_strand_id
1 'polypeptide(L)'
;MTFFSPIPWEVDAFYAQDGMSRRNLNPDTWPVGTGPYMLTEYVPNSRMELVRNPNYRGVPYPCEGEPGDQEKGLLKDCGKRTPFVDKVVSVIEKEGTSVATKFIQGYYDIPQLERGEPGIGYQVSIQDGTGRAKELLERKIQLPSTIQVGFWHFGFNWLDPVVGLGKTPEDQVRNKKLRQALAIAFDFEEYVSIFEDDRAQVNHSVVVPGLFGNNLSNHNPVIYDKMPDGKFKRKSIEVAKKLLAEAGYPEGRDLKTGQPLVLNYDTQGVGPGYKARLDWVSKQFAKLNVQIEIRNTDYNRFQDKMRKGSAQFFFWGWLADYPDPENFLFLLYGPNSKVKFDGENASNFAHPEFDQLFDRMKDLEDTPERAAMIARMIEIMQEEMPMLFGWSEEFGGAYHQWVGNGKPSNIIRDSLPYLKIDAPLRTRKIKEWNQAIWWPLAVLPLLLLAVAWPAWQAWRRRQSQRAVQTDVATPRSL
;
A
#
# COMPACT_ATOMS: atom_id res chain seq x y z
N MET A 1 13.98 11.20 -13.85
CA MET A 1 13.08 11.65 -14.95
C MET A 1 11.91 12.41 -14.33
N THR A 2 11.79 13.72 -14.56
CA THR A 2 10.55 14.43 -14.24
C THR A 2 9.56 14.18 -15.37
N PHE A 3 8.64 13.24 -15.17
CA PHE A 3 7.49 13.06 -16.06
C PHE A 3 6.59 14.29 -15.96
N PHE A 4 6.87 15.32 -16.76
CA PHE A 4 5.93 16.42 -16.95
C PHE A 4 5.03 16.09 -18.13
N SER A 5 3.71 16.06 -17.89
CA SER A 5 2.77 16.26 -18.98
C SER A 5 3.08 17.61 -19.62
N PRO A 6 3.21 17.72 -20.95
CA PRO A 6 3.46 19.00 -21.59
C PRO A 6 2.33 19.97 -21.22
N ILE A 7 2.69 21.10 -20.62
CA ILE A 7 1.76 22.20 -20.33
C ILE A 7 1.91 23.28 -21.40
N PRO A 8 0.80 23.89 -21.86
CA PRO A 8 0.88 25.06 -22.74
C PRO A 8 1.63 26.19 -22.04
N TRP A 9 2.50 26.91 -22.77
CA TRP A 9 3.27 28.03 -22.22
C TRP A 9 2.37 29.15 -21.68
N GLU A 10 1.13 29.24 -22.17
CA GLU A 10 0.10 30.15 -21.68
C GLU A 10 -0.28 29.86 -20.22
N VAL A 11 -0.26 28.59 -19.82
CA VAL A 11 -0.54 28.18 -18.43
C VAL A 11 0.60 28.64 -17.52
N ASP A 12 1.84 28.44 -17.94
CA ASP A 12 3.02 28.91 -17.22
C ASP A 12 3.01 30.45 -17.11
N ALA A 13 2.79 31.14 -18.22
CA ALA A 13 2.67 32.59 -18.25
C ALA A 13 1.53 33.12 -17.37
N PHE A 14 0.40 32.41 -17.30
CA PHE A 14 -0.71 32.76 -16.41
C PHE A 14 -0.32 32.67 -14.93
N TYR A 15 0.30 31.55 -14.52
CA TYR A 15 0.70 31.35 -13.13
C TYR A 15 1.92 32.18 -12.70
N ALA A 16 2.76 32.59 -13.64
CA ALA A 16 3.91 33.46 -13.40
C ALA A 16 3.53 34.94 -13.11
N GLN A 17 2.26 35.33 -13.29
CA GLN A 17 1.82 36.70 -13.01
C GLN A 17 2.00 37.08 -11.54
N ASP A 18 2.35 38.34 -11.29
CA ASP A 18 2.59 38.86 -9.94
C ASP A 18 1.41 38.64 -9.01
N GLY A 19 1.68 37.98 -7.88
CA GLY A 19 0.70 37.74 -6.83
C GLY A 19 -0.14 36.47 -6.98
N MET A 20 -0.02 35.71 -8.08
CA MET A 20 -0.72 34.43 -8.27
C MET A 20 -0.35 33.42 -7.17
N SER A 21 0.94 33.12 -7.00
CA SER A 21 1.42 32.17 -5.97
C SER A 21 1.05 32.62 -4.56
N ARG A 22 1.07 33.93 -4.27
CA ARG A 22 0.67 34.49 -2.97
C ARG A 22 -0.82 34.28 -2.66
N ARG A 23 -1.65 34.13 -3.70
CA ARG A 23 -3.09 33.83 -3.61
C ARG A 23 -3.39 32.35 -3.73
N ASN A 24 -2.37 31.48 -3.71
CA ASN A 24 -2.51 30.04 -3.86
C ASN A 24 -3.13 29.63 -5.20
N LEU A 25 -2.86 30.43 -6.26
CA LEU A 25 -3.18 30.11 -7.65
C LEU A 25 -1.90 29.62 -8.31
N ASN A 26 -1.68 28.31 -8.26
CA ASN A 26 -0.53 27.64 -8.84
C ASN A 26 -0.94 26.21 -9.30
N PRO A 27 -0.12 25.50 -10.08
CA PRO A 27 -0.45 24.16 -10.56
C PRO A 27 -0.74 23.12 -9.46
N ASP A 28 -0.19 23.28 -8.25
CA ASP A 28 -0.38 22.32 -7.15
C ASP A 28 -1.80 22.39 -6.56
N THR A 29 -2.40 23.58 -6.56
CA THR A 29 -3.72 23.83 -5.97
C THR A 29 -4.79 24.10 -7.00
N TRP A 30 -4.40 24.51 -8.21
CA TRP A 30 -5.23 24.81 -9.38
C TRP A 30 -4.60 24.18 -10.64
N PRO A 31 -4.63 22.85 -10.79
CA PRO A 31 -4.05 22.19 -11.94
C PRO A 31 -4.85 22.47 -13.23
N VAL A 32 -4.13 22.68 -14.34
CA VAL A 32 -4.71 22.79 -15.68
C VAL A 32 -4.31 21.56 -16.49
N GLY A 33 -5.28 20.90 -17.12
CA GLY A 33 -5.02 19.72 -17.93
C GLY A 33 -6.12 19.45 -18.96
N THR A 34 -5.86 18.49 -19.84
CA THR A 34 -6.78 18.07 -20.90
C THR A 34 -7.61 16.84 -20.51
N GLY A 35 -7.58 16.47 -19.22
CA GLY A 35 -8.20 15.27 -18.69
C GLY A 35 -9.74 15.35 -18.64
N PRO A 36 -10.38 14.22 -18.28
CA PRO A 36 -11.84 14.10 -18.22
C PRO A 36 -12.51 14.90 -17.10
N TYR A 37 -11.75 15.32 -16.08
CA TYR A 37 -12.23 16.10 -14.96
C TYR A 37 -11.31 17.29 -14.66
N MET A 38 -11.89 18.33 -14.05
CA MET A 38 -11.21 19.54 -13.57
C MET A 38 -11.32 19.59 -12.04
N LEU A 39 -10.24 19.99 -11.36
CA LEU A 39 -10.28 20.26 -9.92
C LEU A 39 -11.03 21.57 -9.68
N THR A 40 -12.11 21.50 -8.91
CA THR A 40 -12.97 22.66 -8.59
C THR A 40 -12.93 23.05 -7.11
N GLU A 41 -12.58 22.11 -6.24
CA GLU A 41 -12.36 22.35 -4.81
C GLU A 41 -11.15 21.55 -4.35
N TYR A 42 -10.25 22.20 -3.61
CA TYR A 42 -9.15 21.57 -2.90
C TYR A 42 -9.07 22.12 -1.47
N VAL A 43 -9.45 21.29 -0.51
CA VAL A 43 -9.26 21.57 0.92
C VAL A 43 -8.16 20.64 1.44
N PRO A 44 -6.95 21.17 1.69
CA PRO A 44 -5.80 20.37 2.10
C PRO A 44 -6.12 19.44 3.28
N ASN A 45 -5.67 18.19 3.19
CA ASN A 45 -5.89 17.15 4.20
C ASN A 45 -7.36 16.84 4.52
N SER A 46 -8.31 17.21 3.64
CA SER A 46 -9.74 16.99 3.90
C SER A 46 -10.53 16.53 2.67
N ARG A 47 -10.54 17.31 1.57
CA ARG A 47 -11.49 17.09 0.47
C ARG A 47 -10.94 17.56 -0.87
N MET A 48 -11.24 16.80 -1.92
CA MET A 48 -11.01 17.18 -3.31
C MET A 48 -12.29 16.96 -4.12
N GLU A 49 -12.69 17.94 -4.93
CA GLU A 49 -13.84 17.83 -5.83
C GLU A 49 -13.40 17.99 -7.28
N LEU A 50 -13.63 16.93 -8.06
CA LEU A 50 -13.41 16.91 -9.50
C LEU A 50 -14.76 16.98 -10.22
N VAL A 51 -14.89 17.87 -11.20
CA VAL A 51 -16.10 18.00 -12.04
C VAL A 51 -15.74 17.70 -13.48
N ARG A 52 -16.67 17.09 -14.23
CA ARG A 52 -16.52 16.80 -15.65
C ARG A 52 -15.96 18.01 -16.41
N ASN A 53 -14.89 17.79 -17.16
CA ASN A 53 -14.33 18.78 -18.06
C ASN A 53 -15.21 18.91 -19.32
N PRO A 54 -15.87 20.05 -19.57
CA PRO A 54 -16.69 20.23 -20.77
C PRO A 54 -15.88 20.25 -22.07
N ASN A 55 -14.56 20.50 -21.98
CA ASN A 55 -13.63 20.53 -23.10
C ASN A 55 -12.87 19.22 -23.29
N TYR A 56 -13.20 18.16 -22.53
CA TYR A 56 -12.58 16.87 -22.72
C TYR A 56 -12.93 16.32 -24.11
N ARG A 57 -11.91 15.92 -24.87
CA ARG A 57 -12.07 15.34 -26.22
C ARG A 57 -13.03 14.15 -26.26
N GLY A 58 -13.22 13.48 -25.12
CA GLY A 58 -13.96 12.23 -25.03
C GLY A 58 -13.13 11.09 -25.58
N VAL A 59 -13.08 9.98 -24.86
CA VAL A 59 -12.51 8.72 -25.36
C VAL A 59 -13.63 7.68 -25.32
N PRO A 60 -13.85 6.90 -26.39
CA PRO A 60 -14.84 5.84 -26.36
C PRO A 60 -14.42 4.78 -25.33
N TYR A 61 -15.39 4.27 -24.58
CA TYR A 61 -15.19 3.14 -23.70
C TYR A 61 -14.71 1.91 -24.50
N PRO A 62 -13.73 1.14 -23.99
CA PRO A 62 -13.14 0.03 -24.73
C PRO A 62 -14.16 -1.04 -25.12
N CYS A 63 -13.97 -1.60 -26.32
CA CYS A 63 -14.78 -2.70 -26.85
C CYS A 63 -14.11 -4.06 -26.71
N GLU A 64 -12.84 -4.06 -26.33
CA GLU A 64 -12.01 -5.23 -26.06
C GLU A 64 -11.64 -5.26 -24.58
N GLY A 65 -11.38 -6.45 -24.06
CA GLY A 65 -11.03 -6.67 -22.66
C GLY A 65 -10.36 -8.03 -22.47
N GLU A 66 -10.04 -8.33 -21.23
CA GLU A 66 -9.45 -9.63 -20.87
C GLU A 66 -10.48 -10.76 -21.00
N PRO A 67 -10.04 -12.03 -21.15
CA PRO A 67 -10.93 -13.17 -21.07
C PRO A 67 -11.80 -13.12 -19.80
N GLY A 68 -13.12 -13.24 -19.96
CA GLY A 68 -14.08 -13.13 -18.85
C GLY A 68 -14.71 -11.74 -18.67
N ASP A 69 -14.17 -10.68 -19.27
CA ASP A 69 -14.71 -9.32 -19.12
C ASP A 69 -16.10 -9.17 -19.77
N GLN A 70 -16.32 -9.84 -20.89
CA GLN A 70 -17.61 -9.83 -21.58
C GLN A 70 -18.71 -10.46 -20.72
N GLU A 71 -18.44 -11.61 -20.11
CA GLU A 71 -19.33 -12.36 -19.23
C GLU A 71 -19.63 -11.59 -17.95
N LYS A 72 -18.63 -10.87 -17.42
CA LYS A 72 -18.79 -9.94 -16.28
C LYS A 72 -19.56 -8.66 -16.66
N GLY A 73 -19.85 -8.47 -17.95
CA GLY A 73 -20.60 -7.32 -18.45
C GLY A 73 -19.79 -6.02 -18.52
N LEU A 74 -18.46 -6.10 -18.41
CA LEU A 74 -17.57 -4.94 -18.43
C LEU A 74 -17.47 -4.29 -19.82
N LEU A 75 -17.90 -4.97 -20.88
CA LEU A 75 -17.90 -4.45 -22.26
C LEU A 75 -19.26 -3.88 -22.72
N LYS A 76 -20.27 -3.84 -21.84
CA LYS A 76 -21.64 -3.38 -22.18
C LYS A 76 -21.72 -1.91 -22.61
N ASP A 77 -20.74 -1.11 -22.25
CA ASP A 77 -20.67 0.31 -22.57
C ASP A 77 -19.71 0.63 -23.74
N CYS A 78 -19.20 -0.40 -24.43
CA CYS A 78 -18.37 -0.28 -25.64
C CYS A 78 -18.82 0.89 -26.55
N GLY A 79 -17.86 1.73 -26.92
CA GLY A 79 -18.05 2.85 -27.84
C GLY A 79 -18.71 4.09 -27.24
N LYS A 80 -19.30 4.02 -26.03
CA LYS A 80 -19.90 5.20 -25.38
C LYS A 80 -18.81 6.19 -24.94
N ARG A 81 -19.09 7.49 -25.08
CA ARG A 81 -18.13 8.54 -24.70
C ARG A 81 -17.99 8.65 -23.18
N THR A 82 -16.75 8.61 -22.70
CA THR A 82 -16.37 8.89 -21.31
C THR A 82 -16.13 10.41 -21.08
N PRO A 83 -16.16 10.90 -19.84
CA PRO A 83 -16.50 10.19 -18.59
C PRO A 83 -18.00 9.91 -18.44
N PHE A 84 -18.39 8.93 -17.62
CA PHE A 84 -19.82 8.68 -17.37
C PHE A 84 -20.40 9.39 -16.15
N VAL A 85 -19.58 9.69 -15.15
CA VAL A 85 -20.00 10.46 -13.96
C VAL A 85 -19.63 11.94 -14.10
N ASP A 86 -20.45 12.82 -13.53
CA ASP A 86 -20.27 14.27 -13.66
C ASP A 86 -19.39 14.87 -12.56
N LYS A 87 -19.29 14.20 -11.42
CA LYS A 87 -18.58 14.68 -10.24
C LYS A 87 -17.99 13.52 -9.46
N VAL A 88 -16.74 13.69 -9.05
CA VAL A 88 -16.02 12.79 -8.15
C VAL A 88 -15.59 13.59 -6.92
N VAL A 89 -15.88 13.05 -5.74
CA VAL A 89 -15.51 13.67 -4.47
C VAL A 89 -14.63 12.70 -3.71
N SER A 90 -13.40 13.12 -3.44
CA SER A 90 -12.45 12.38 -2.60
C SER A 90 -12.39 13.03 -1.23
N VAL A 91 -12.50 12.22 -0.18
CA VAL A 91 -12.45 12.67 1.22
C VAL A 91 -11.29 11.97 1.91
N ILE A 92 -10.44 12.75 2.58
CA ILE A 92 -9.32 12.24 3.36
C ILE A 92 -9.82 11.94 4.78
N GLU A 93 -9.91 10.65 5.09
CA GLU A 93 -10.19 10.14 6.43
C GLU A 93 -8.91 9.54 7.00
N LYS A 94 -8.43 10.05 8.14
CA LYS A 94 -7.19 9.56 8.77
C LYS A 94 -7.34 8.18 9.42
N GLU A 95 -8.57 7.80 9.77
CA GLU A 95 -8.88 6.57 10.51
C GLU A 95 -9.45 5.49 9.57
N GLY A 96 -8.71 4.40 9.36
CA GLY A 96 -9.12 3.33 8.42
C GLY A 96 -10.44 2.63 8.81
N THR A 97 -10.72 2.47 10.10
CA THR A 97 -11.96 1.84 10.60
C THR A 97 -13.20 2.68 10.26
N SER A 98 -13.06 4.01 10.22
CA SER A 98 -14.09 4.95 9.78
C SER A 98 -14.41 4.75 8.29
N VAL A 99 -13.37 4.61 7.44
CA VAL A 99 -13.52 4.37 6.00
C VAL A 99 -14.32 3.10 5.74
N ALA A 100 -13.94 1.98 6.36
CA ALA A 100 -14.60 0.70 6.14
C ALA A 100 -16.07 0.73 6.56
N THR A 101 -16.39 1.37 7.70
CA THR A 101 -17.78 1.49 8.17
C THR A 101 -18.62 2.37 7.25
N LYS A 102 -18.10 3.53 6.85
CA LYS A 102 -18.79 4.46 5.94
C LYS A 102 -18.98 3.87 4.55
N PHE A 103 -17.99 3.13 4.04
CA PHE A 103 -18.12 2.38 2.81
C PHE A 103 -19.25 1.37 2.91
N ILE A 104 -19.24 0.50 3.93
CA ILE A 104 -20.29 -0.53 4.07
C ILE A 104 -21.67 0.14 4.18
N GLN A 105 -21.80 1.23 4.93
CA GLN A 105 -23.02 2.05 5.05
C GLN A 105 -23.48 2.71 3.73
N GLY A 106 -22.65 2.74 2.68
CA GLY A 106 -22.97 3.33 1.38
C GLY A 106 -22.64 4.82 1.27
N TYR A 107 -21.96 5.42 2.25
CA TYR A 107 -21.50 6.81 2.16
C TYR A 107 -20.34 6.99 1.18
N TYR A 108 -19.56 5.92 0.97
CA TYR A 108 -18.52 5.86 -0.05
C TYR A 108 -18.88 4.83 -1.10
N ASP A 109 -18.74 5.20 -2.37
CA ASP A 109 -18.96 4.32 -3.52
C ASP A 109 -17.79 3.33 -3.70
N ILE A 110 -16.57 3.79 -3.36
CA ILE A 110 -15.31 3.06 -3.37
C ILE A 110 -14.56 3.49 -2.09
N PRO A 111 -14.01 2.56 -1.27
CA PRO A 111 -13.38 2.93 -0.01
C PRO A 111 -12.02 3.60 -0.23
N GLN A 112 -11.24 3.09 -1.18
CA GLN A 112 -9.97 3.67 -1.63
C GLN A 112 -9.82 3.38 -3.12
N LEU A 113 -9.51 4.40 -3.91
CA LEU A 113 -9.46 4.31 -5.37
C LEU A 113 -8.12 3.77 -5.87
N GLU A 114 -7.02 4.25 -5.29
CA GLU A 114 -5.65 3.94 -5.73
C GLU A 114 -4.99 2.81 -4.91
N ARG A 115 -5.72 2.28 -3.91
CA ARG A 115 -5.27 1.27 -2.97
C ARG A 115 -6.18 0.06 -2.99
N GLY A 116 -5.60 -1.13 -3.00
CA GLY A 116 -6.28 -2.40 -3.24
C GLY A 116 -6.51 -3.23 -1.98
N GLU A 117 -5.81 -2.88 -0.90
CA GLU A 117 -5.80 -3.58 0.38
C GLU A 117 -7.22 -3.73 0.96
N PRO A 118 -8.13 -2.72 0.92
CA PRO A 118 -9.49 -2.88 1.44
C PRO A 118 -10.31 -3.95 0.71
N GLY A 119 -10.17 -4.04 -0.63
CA GLY A 119 -10.89 -5.03 -1.42
C GLY A 119 -10.46 -6.44 -1.08
N ILE A 120 -9.15 -6.66 -0.92
CA ILE A 120 -8.58 -7.93 -0.48
C ILE A 120 -9.04 -8.28 0.93
N GLY A 121 -8.96 -7.36 1.89
CA GLY A 121 -9.39 -7.59 3.27
C GLY A 121 -10.89 -7.96 3.38
N TYR A 122 -11.75 -7.42 2.51
CA TYR A 122 -13.15 -7.83 2.44
C TYR A 122 -13.35 -9.23 1.87
N GLN A 123 -12.53 -9.65 0.89
CA GLN A 123 -12.56 -11.02 0.39
C GLN A 123 -12.13 -12.01 1.48
N VAL A 124 -11.08 -11.70 2.25
CA VAL A 124 -10.62 -12.50 3.40
C VAL A 124 -11.74 -12.64 4.42
N SER A 125 -12.36 -11.53 4.82
CA SER A 125 -13.48 -11.55 5.77
C SER A 125 -14.59 -12.51 5.33
N ILE A 126 -14.94 -12.52 4.03
CA ILE A 126 -15.95 -13.42 3.47
C ILE A 126 -15.51 -14.88 3.51
N GLN A 127 -14.26 -15.18 3.14
CA GLN A 127 -13.72 -16.54 3.13
C GLN A 127 -13.68 -17.15 4.53
N ASP A 128 -13.23 -16.39 5.53
CA ASP A 128 -13.09 -16.85 6.90
C ASP A 128 -14.41 -16.80 7.69
N GLY A 129 -15.45 -16.16 7.12
CA GLY A 129 -16.71 -15.91 7.81
C GLY A 129 -16.56 -14.93 8.99
N THR A 130 -15.52 -14.10 8.98
CA THR A 130 -15.18 -13.15 10.05
C THR A 130 -15.62 -11.72 9.73
N GLY A 131 -15.50 -10.83 10.71
CA GLY A 131 -15.76 -9.40 10.54
C GLY A 131 -17.18 -9.11 10.04
N ARG A 132 -17.29 -8.49 8.86
CA ARG A 132 -18.56 -8.05 8.25
C ARG A 132 -18.95 -8.87 7.02
N ALA A 133 -18.48 -10.11 6.90
CA ALA A 133 -18.76 -11.03 5.79
C ALA A 133 -20.24 -11.05 5.37
N LYS A 134 -21.14 -11.25 6.34
CA LYS A 134 -22.58 -11.30 6.11
C LYS A 134 -23.10 -10.01 5.48
N GLU A 135 -22.71 -8.85 6.01
CA GLU A 135 -23.12 -7.55 5.49
C GLU A 135 -22.58 -7.32 4.06
N LEU A 136 -21.34 -7.71 3.78
CA LEU A 136 -20.73 -7.58 2.45
C LEU A 136 -21.48 -8.40 1.40
N LEU A 137 -21.84 -9.65 1.74
CA LEU A 137 -22.61 -10.55 0.88
C LEU A 137 -24.05 -10.04 0.67
N GLU A 138 -24.76 -9.67 1.74
CA GLU A 138 -26.13 -9.14 1.67
C GLU A 138 -26.22 -7.86 0.84
N ARG A 139 -25.20 -6.98 0.95
CA ARG A 139 -25.12 -5.73 0.21
C ARG A 139 -24.59 -5.90 -1.22
N LYS A 140 -24.22 -7.13 -1.61
CA LYS A 140 -23.70 -7.47 -2.94
C LYS A 140 -22.49 -6.61 -3.33
N ILE A 141 -21.56 -6.43 -2.40
CA ILE A 141 -20.31 -5.72 -2.68
C ILE A 141 -19.52 -6.52 -3.72
N GLN A 142 -19.08 -5.85 -4.77
CA GLN A 142 -18.28 -6.42 -5.84
C GLN A 142 -16.81 -6.30 -5.43
N LEU A 143 -16.12 -7.43 -5.40
CA LEU A 143 -14.71 -7.53 -4.98
C LEU A 143 -13.86 -8.19 -6.07
N PRO A 144 -13.69 -7.57 -7.26
CA PRO A 144 -12.73 -8.06 -8.25
C PRO A 144 -11.29 -7.84 -7.76
N SER A 145 -10.37 -8.75 -8.09
CA SER A 145 -8.94 -8.60 -7.80
C SER A 145 -8.07 -8.92 -9.02
N THR A 146 -6.85 -8.42 -9.01
CA THR A 146 -5.78 -8.72 -9.98
C THR A 146 -4.44 -8.73 -9.25
N ILE A 147 -3.36 -9.19 -9.89
CA ILE A 147 -2.01 -9.08 -9.34
C ILE A 147 -1.47 -7.69 -9.72
N GLN A 148 -1.00 -6.92 -8.74
CA GLN A 148 -0.35 -5.66 -9.02
C GLN A 148 0.99 -5.90 -9.70
N VAL A 149 1.26 -5.19 -10.81
CA VAL A 149 2.60 -5.23 -11.41
C VAL A 149 3.48 -4.25 -10.65
N GLY A 150 4.08 -4.76 -9.58
CA GLY A 150 4.88 -3.98 -8.65
C GLY A 150 5.33 -4.86 -7.49
N PHE A 151 6.28 -4.36 -6.71
CA PHE A 151 6.78 -5.07 -5.56
C PHE A 151 7.25 -4.14 -4.46
N TRP A 152 7.15 -4.64 -3.24
CA TRP A 152 7.83 -4.09 -2.08
C TRP A 152 9.14 -4.83 -1.86
N HIS A 153 10.19 -4.12 -1.48
CA HIS A 153 11.53 -4.70 -1.33
C HIS A 153 12.32 -4.04 -0.22
N PHE A 154 13.43 -4.68 0.14
CA PHE A 154 14.42 -4.10 1.03
C PHE A 154 15.76 -3.93 0.32
N GLY A 155 16.20 -2.70 0.08
CA GLY A 155 17.45 -2.43 -0.63
C GLY A 155 18.66 -2.32 0.27
N PHE A 156 19.84 -2.66 -0.27
CA PHE A 156 21.14 -2.36 0.31
C PHE A 156 21.81 -1.25 -0.51
N ASN A 157 22.30 -0.21 0.16
CA ASN A 157 23.02 0.84 -0.53
C ASN A 157 24.43 0.38 -0.91
N TRP A 158 24.71 0.35 -2.21
CA TRP A 158 25.97 -0.11 -2.81
C TRP A 158 27.17 0.77 -2.43
N LEU A 159 26.92 2.02 -2.01
CA LEU A 159 27.94 2.95 -1.52
C LEU A 159 28.31 2.71 -0.05
N ASP A 160 27.53 1.91 0.69
CA ASP A 160 27.82 1.59 2.08
C ASP A 160 29.03 0.64 2.18
N PRO A 161 29.98 0.88 3.11
CA PRO A 161 31.17 0.05 3.24
C PRO A 161 30.89 -1.37 3.76
N VAL A 162 29.76 -1.61 4.43
CA VAL A 162 29.43 -2.90 5.06
C VAL A 162 28.51 -3.73 4.17
N VAL A 163 27.42 -3.13 3.68
CA VAL A 163 26.43 -3.86 2.87
C VAL A 163 26.57 -3.62 1.37
N GLY A 164 27.35 -2.63 0.94
CA GLY A 164 27.53 -2.30 -0.47
C GLY A 164 28.64 -3.07 -1.19
N LEU A 165 29.19 -2.50 -2.27
CA LEU A 165 30.23 -3.16 -3.08
C LEU A 165 31.49 -3.47 -2.28
N GLY A 166 31.88 -2.58 -1.37
CA GLY A 166 33.21 -2.66 -0.73
C GLY A 166 34.31 -2.04 -1.59
N LYS A 167 35.46 -1.74 -0.96
CA LYS A 167 36.56 -0.99 -1.62
C LYS A 167 37.60 -1.90 -2.28
N THR A 168 37.75 -3.12 -1.78
CA THR A 168 38.73 -4.10 -2.27
C THR A 168 38.02 -5.37 -2.77
N PRO A 169 38.68 -6.21 -3.59
CA PRO A 169 38.11 -7.49 -4.01
C PRO A 169 37.73 -8.40 -2.83
N GLU A 170 38.48 -8.36 -1.73
CA GLU A 170 38.17 -9.11 -0.51
C GLU A 170 36.91 -8.56 0.18
N ASP A 171 36.76 -7.23 0.24
CA ASP A 171 35.54 -6.59 0.75
C ASP A 171 34.33 -6.95 -0.13
N GLN A 172 34.49 -7.03 -1.46
CA GLN A 172 33.41 -7.43 -2.37
C GLN A 172 32.87 -8.83 -2.05
N VAL A 173 33.77 -9.81 -1.89
CA VAL A 173 33.38 -11.17 -1.50
C VAL A 173 32.73 -11.17 -0.12
N ARG A 174 33.31 -10.45 0.84
CA ARG A 174 32.81 -10.38 2.22
C ARG A 174 31.40 -9.79 2.28
N ASN A 175 31.20 -8.63 1.66
CA ASN A 175 29.94 -7.91 1.66
C ASN A 175 28.86 -8.67 0.87
N LYS A 176 29.23 -9.34 -0.23
CA LYS A 176 28.33 -10.26 -0.95
C LYS A 176 27.82 -11.36 -0.03
N LYS A 177 28.71 -12.08 0.66
CA LYS A 177 28.33 -13.14 1.60
C LYS A 177 27.44 -12.61 2.73
N LEU A 178 27.70 -11.40 3.23
CA LEU A 178 26.83 -10.74 4.20
C LEU A 178 25.41 -10.57 3.64
N ARG A 179 25.25 -9.97 2.46
CA ARG A 179 23.92 -9.78 1.84
C ARG A 179 23.20 -11.11 1.60
N GLN A 180 23.91 -12.15 1.17
CA GLN A 180 23.36 -13.50 0.99
C GLN A 180 22.91 -14.12 2.32
N ALA A 181 23.69 -13.99 3.39
CA ALA A 181 23.31 -14.44 4.73
C ALA A 181 22.03 -13.75 5.23
N LEU A 182 21.98 -12.41 5.07
CA LEU A 182 20.83 -11.60 5.43
C LEU A 182 19.57 -12.02 4.63
N ALA A 183 19.72 -12.29 3.34
CA ALA A 183 18.63 -12.73 2.47
C ALA A 183 18.05 -14.11 2.83
N ILE A 184 18.90 -15.06 3.20
CA ILE A 184 18.44 -16.39 3.65
C ILE A 184 17.64 -16.26 4.95
N ALA A 185 18.12 -15.45 5.90
CA ALA A 185 17.47 -15.28 7.20
C ALA A 185 16.17 -14.48 7.15
N PHE A 186 15.98 -13.65 6.13
CA PHE A 186 14.78 -12.82 5.94
C PHE A 186 13.66 -13.64 5.26
N ASP A 187 12.71 -14.11 6.06
CA ASP A 187 11.67 -15.05 5.64
C ASP A 187 10.44 -14.33 5.04
N PHE A 188 10.40 -14.15 3.72
CA PHE A 188 9.26 -13.49 3.09
C PHE A 188 7.98 -14.35 3.10
N GLU A 189 8.09 -15.67 3.17
CA GLU A 189 6.93 -16.55 3.33
C GLU A 189 6.27 -16.33 4.70
N GLU A 190 7.07 -16.22 5.77
CA GLU A 190 6.59 -15.81 7.09
C GLU A 190 5.97 -14.40 7.05
N TYR A 191 6.59 -13.46 6.33
CA TYR A 191 6.05 -12.09 6.18
C TYR A 191 4.67 -12.09 5.53
N VAL A 192 4.55 -12.74 4.37
CA VAL A 192 3.32 -12.79 3.58
C VAL A 192 2.19 -13.48 4.36
N SER A 193 2.51 -14.54 5.09
CA SER A 193 1.51 -15.23 5.92
C SER A 193 1.01 -14.38 7.09
N ILE A 194 1.89 -13.59 7.72
CA ILE A 194 1.52 -12.77 8.89
C ILE A 194 0.85 -11.45 8.51
N PHE A 195 1.34 -10.78 7.47
CA PHE A 195 0.98 -9.39 7.15
C PHE A 195 0.12 -9.22 5.91
N GLU A 196 0.13 -10.20 5.01
CA GLU A 196 -0.57 -10.16 3.72
C GLU A 196 -1.64 -11.27 3.60
N ASP A 197 -1.95 -11.97 4.70
CA ASP A 197 -2.96 -13.04 4.79
C ASP A 197 -2.83 -14.09 3.65
N ASP A 198 -1.59 -14.46 3.31
CA ASP A 198 -1.25 -15.40 2.22
C ASP A 198 -1.67 -14.95 0.80
N ARG A 199 -1.89 -13.64 0.58
CA ARG A 199 -2.36 -13.04 -0.68
C ARG A 199 -1.35 -12.12 -1.35
N ALA A 200 -0.08 -12.43 -1.14
CA ALA A 200 1.02 -11.84 -1.86
C ALA A 200 1.92 -12.94 -2.41
N GLN A 201 2.61 -12.64 -3.51
CA GLN A 201 3.57 -13.55 -4.10
C GLN A 201 4.98 -13.12 -3.73
N VAL A 202 5.75 -14.03 -3.12
CA VAL A 202 7.18 -13.80 -2.89
C VAL A 202 7.91 -13.74 -4.23
N ASN A 203 8.73 -12.71 -4.40
CA ASN A 203 9.50 -12.49 -5.61
C ASN A 203 10.91 -13.08 -5.49
N HIS A 204 11.46 -13.51 -6.62
CA HIS A 204 12.82 -14.06 -6.71
C HIS A 204 13.77 -13.20 -7.55
N SER A 205 13.24 -12.14 -8.16
CA SER A 205 13.99 -11.11 -8.89
C SER A 205 13.15 -9.83 -8.90
N VAL A 206 13.66 -8.76 -9.51
CA VAL A 206 12.86 -7.54 -9.76
C VAL A 206 11.84 -7.71 -10.89
N VAL A 207 11.98 -8.74 -11.74
CA VAL A 207 11.02 -9.02 -12.81
C VAL A 207 9.83 -9.74 -12.21
N VAL A 208 8.76 -8.98 -11.97
CA VAL A 208 7.53 -9.43 -11.29
C VAL A 208 6.56 -10.15 -12.24
N PRO A 209 5.60 -10.91 -11.68
CA PRO A 209 4.49 -11.48 -12.44
C PRO A 209 3.70 -10.44 -13.25
N GLY A 210 3.21 -10.86 -14.43
CA GLY A 210 2.39 -10.03 -15.31
C GLY A 210 3.16 -9.32 -16.44
N LEU A 211 4.47 -9.52 -16.54
CA LEU A 211 5.33 -8.93 -17.57
C LEU A 211 6.02 -9.99 -18.46
N PHE A 212 6.51 -9.54 -19.62
CA PHE A 212 7.43 -10.34 -20.42
C PHE A 212 8.63 -10.78 -19.57
N GLY A 213 9.03 -12.04 -19.69
CA GLY A 213 10.12 -12.60 -18.92
C GLY A 213 9.79 -13.02 -17.48
N ASN A 214 8.53 -12.94 -17.04
CA ASN A 214 8.11 -13.46 -15.73
C ASN A 214 8.51 -14.94 -15.53
N ASN A 215 8.40 -15.76 -16.57
CA ASN A 215 8.82 -17.17 -16.56
C ASN A 215 10.35 -17.36 -16.47
N LEU A 216 11.15 -16.30 -16.63
CA LEU A 216 12.61 -16.33 -16.50
C LEU A 216 13.07 -16.14 -15.06
N SER A 217 12.22 -15.58 -14.20
CA SER A 217 12.50 -15.40 -12.77
C SER A 217 12.38 -16.73 -12.03
N ASN A 218 13.33 -17.63 -12.27
CA ASN A 218 13.48 -18.87 -11.50
C ASN A 218 13.72 -18.59 -10.02
N HIS A 219 13.42 -19.58 -9.17
CA HIS A 219 13.69 -19.51 -7.74
C HIS A 219 15.14 -19.12 -7.47
N ASN A 220 15.35 -18.17 -6.57
CA ASN A 220 16.68 -17.65 -6.27
C ASN A 220 17.55 -18.76 -5.62
N PRO A 221 18.61 -19.26 -6.29
CA PRO A 221 19.41 -20.38 -5.80
C PRO A 221 20.28 -20.02 -4.59
N VAL A 222 20.48 -18.72 -4.33
CA VAL A 222 21.15 -18.23 -3.11
C VAL A 222 20.28 -18.45 -1.89
N ILE A 223 18.96 -18.36 -2.03
CA ILE A 223 18.02 -18.43 -0.90
C ILE A 223 17.40 -19.84 -0.78
N TYR A 224 17.20 -20.53 -1.91
CA TYR A 224 16.48 -21.80 -1.97
C TYR A 224 17.34 -22.93 -2.53
N ASP A 225 17.16 -24.13 -1.98
CA ASP A 225 17.64 -25.38 -2.56
C ASP A 225 16.52 -26.06 -3.34
N LYS A 226 16.86 -26.60 -4.53
CA LYS A 226 15.95 -27.45 -5.30
C LYS A 226 15.99 -28.87 -4.72
N MET A 227 14.85 -29.34 -4.25
CA MET A 227 14.67 -30.66 -3.66
C MET A 227 14.48 -31.74 -4.75
N PRO A 228 14.72 -33.03 -4.46
CA PRO A 228 14.57 -34.11 -5.43
C PRO A 228 13.14 -34.26 -6.00
N ASP A 229 12.13 -33.82 -5.26
CA ASP A 229 10.72 -33.80 -5.69
C ASP A 229 10.36 -32.60 -6.59
N GLY A 230 11.36 -31.77 -6.94
CA GLY A 230 11.21 -30.59 -7.76
C GLY A 230 10.73 -29.34 -7.01
N LYS A 231 10.42 -29.45 -5.70
CA LYS A 231 10.04 -28.30 -4.88
C LYS A 231 11.27 -27.50 -4.45
N PHE A 232 11.05 -26.24 -4.10
CA PHE A 232 12.10 -25.37 -3.58
C PHE A 232 11.93 -25.19 -2.08
N LYS A 233 13.04 -25.28 -1.35
CA LYS A 233 13.05 -25.12 0.10
C LYS A 233 14.07 -24.06 0.48
N ARG A 234 13.64 -23.08 1.29
CA ARG A 234 14.53 -22.04 1.84
C ARG A 234 15.70 -22.70 2.60
N LYS A 235 16.91 -22.21 2.35
CA LYS A 235 18.13 -22.64 3.05
C LYS A 235 17.98 -22.36 4.55
N SER A 236 18.61 -23.18 5.39
CA SER A 236 18.49 -23.05 6.83
C SER A 236 19.24 -21.84 7.38
N ILE A 237 18.85 -21.39 8.57
CA ILE A 237 19.57 -20.35 9.33
C ILE A 237 21.03 -20.73 9.58
N GLU A 238 21.36 -22.03 9.66
CA GLU A 238 22.75 -22.47 9.82
C GLU A 238 23.61 -22.18 8.57
N VAL A 239 23.03 -22.26 7.36
CA VAL A 239 23.71 -21.83 6.14
C VAL A 239 23.95 -20.31 6.17
N ALA A 240 22.95 -19.53 6.61
CA ALA A 240 23.10 -18.09 6.78
C ALA A 240 24.20 -17.72 7.80
N LYS A 241 24.25 -18.39 8.95
CA LYS A 241 25.32 -18.20 9.96
C LYS A 241 26.70 -18.52 9.40
N LYS A 242 26.82 -19.59 8.61
CA LYS A 242 28.09 -19.93 7.93
C LYS A 242 28.53 -18.82 6.97
N LEU A 243 27.63 -18.34 6.11
CA LEU A 243 27.93 -17.23 5.21
C LEU A 243 28.27 -15.94 5.99
N LEU A 244 27.60 -15.68 7.10
CA LEU A 244 27.88 -14.55 7.97
C LEU A 244 29.28 -14.64 8.61
N ALA A 245 29.69 -15.83 9.06
CA ALA A 245 31.04 -16.07 9.56
C ALA A 245 32.10 -15.91 8.47
N GLU A 246 31.83 -16.40 7.25
CA GLU A 246 32.70 -16.19 6.08
C GLU A 246 32.74 -14.73 5.62
N ALA A 247 31.69 -13.95 5.92
CA ALA A 247 31.66 -12.51 5.78
C ALA A 247 32.40 -11.78 6.93
N GLY A 248 33.09 -12.49 7.81
CA GLY A 248 33.86 -11.89 8.91
C GLY A 248 33.02 -11.45 10.10
N TYR A 249 31.76 -11.91 10.19
CA TYR A 249 30.84 -11.60 11.28
C TYR A 249 30.35 -12.85 12.05
N PRO A 250 31.24 -13.73 12.55
CA PRO A 250 30.80 -14.91 13.31
C PRO A 250 29.91 -14.51 14.49
N GLU A 251 28.78 -15.22 14.66
CA GLU A 251 27.79 -14.90 15.70
C GLU A 251 27.31 -13.43 15.69
N GLY A 252 27.29 -12.80 14.51
CA GLY A 252 26.84 -11.41 14.36
C GLY A 252 27.82 -10.38 14.92
N ARG A 253 29.10 -10.74 15.06
CA ARG A 253 30.15 -9.85 15.61
C ARG A 253 31.33 -9.75 14.68
N ASP A 254 31.85 -8.55 14.50
CA ASP A 254 33.03 -8.30 13.67
C ASP A 254 34.25 -9.07 14.21
N LEU A 255 34.87 -9.88 13.37
CA LEU A 255 35.99 -10.75 13.74
C LEU A 255 37.20 -9.97 14.28
N LYS A 256 37.41 -8.73 13.84
CA LYS A 256 38.58 -7.91 14.20
C LYS A 256 38.36 -7.14 15.49
N THR A 257 37.16 -6.62 15.70
CA THR A 257 36.83 -5.69 16.79
C THR A 257 36.01 -6.33 17.91
N GLY A 258 35.36 -7.47 17.65
CA GLY A 258 34.43 -8.14 18.56
C GLY A 258 33.10 -7.40 18.78
N GLN A 259 32.90 -6.25 18.11
CA GLN A 259 31.70 -5.45 18.24
C GLN A 259 30.51 -6.11 17.52
N PRO A 260 29.29 -5.96 18.05
CA PRO A 260 28.09 -6.42 17.34
C PRO A 260 27.94 -5.75 15.97
N LEU A 261 27.51 -6.50 14.97
CA LEU A 261 27.09 -5.97 13.69
C LEU A 261 25.75 -5.25 13.88
N VAL A 262 25.77 -3.93 13.68
CA VAL A 262 24.58 -3.07 13.72
C VAL A 262 24.32 -2.56 12.30
N LEU A 263 23.10 -2.77 11.81
CA LEU A 263 22.63 -2.22 10.53
C LEU A 263 21.55 -1.18 10.76
N ASN A 264 21.66 -0.07 10.04
CA ASN A 264 20.68 1.01 10.07
C ASN A 264 19.55 0.70 9.09
N TYR A 265 18.34 0.57 9.61
CA TYR A 265 17.14 0.31 8.82
C TYR A 265 16.31 1.58 8.65
N ASP A 266 16.37 2.17 7.46
CA ASP A 266 15.61 3.36 7.10
C ASP A 266 14.27 2.96 6.44
N THR A 267 13.17 3.54 6.91
CA THR A 267 11.83 3.20 6.42
C THR A 267 10.91 4.41 6.41
N GLN A 268 10.00 4.43 5.42
CA GLN A 268 8.89 5.39 5.40
C GLN A 268 7.68 4.81 6.14
N GLY A 269 7.19 5.50 7.17
CA GLY A 269 5.91 5.16 7.78
C GLY A 269 5.85 5.43 9.28
N VAL A 270 5.15 6.49 9.68
CA VAL A 270 4.87 6.81 11.08
C VAL A 270 3.48 6.30 11.46
N GLY A 271 3.37 5.48 12.52
CA GLY A 271 2.09 5.11 13.10
C GLY A 271 2.06 3.73 13.79
N PRO A 272 1.01 3.44 14.57
CA PRO A 272 0.89 2.20 15.34
C PRO A 272 0.92 0.93 14.47
N GLY A 273 0.38 0.99 13.26
CA GLY A 273 0.31 -0.14 12.31
C GLY A 273 1.66 -0.57 11.72
N TYR A 274 2.71 0.24 11.84
CA TYR A 274 4.04 -0.11 11.37
C TYR A 274 4.87 -0.87 12.41
N LYS A 275 4.55 -0.73 13.71
CA LYS A 275 5.36 -1.32 14.79
C LYS A 275 5.51 -2.84 14.65
N ALA A 276 4.43 -3.56 14.32
CA ALA A 276 4.48 -5.01 14.16
C ALA A 276 5.45 -5.44 13.05
N ARG A 277 5.46 -4.73 11.92
CA ARG A 277 6.40 -4.96 10.80
C ARG A 277 7.85 -4.65 11.20
N LEU A 278 8.06 -3.55 11.92
CA LEU A 278 9.37 -3.13 12.44
C LEU A 278 9.97 -4.15 13.43
N ASP A 279 9.16 -4.61 14.38
CA ASP A 279 9.53 -5.63 15.35
C ASP A 279 9.84 -6.97 14.65
N TRP A 280 9.07 -7.30 13.60
CA TRP A 280 9.30 -8.50 12.80
C TRP A 280 10.63 -8.46 12.04
N VAL A 281 10.97 -7.35 11.38
CA VAL A 281 12.28 -7.16 10.71
C VAL A 281 13.41 -7.39 11.71
N SER A 282 13.28 -6.83 12.92
CA SER A 282 14.29 -6.99 13.97
C SER A 282 14.43 -8.46 14.40
N LYS A 283 13.32 -9.21 14.49
CA LYS A 283 13.34 -10.65 14.80
C LYS A 283 14.01 -11.48 13.71
N GLN A 284 13.85 -11.15 12.43
CA GLN A 284 14.50 -11.88 11.33
C GLN A 284 16.03 -11.81 11.46
N PHE A 285 16.58 -10.62 11.69
CA PHE A 285 18.02 -10.43 11.83
C PHE A 285 18.57 -10.89 13.19
N ALA A 286 17.75 -10.91 14.24
CA ALA A 286 18.10 -11.52 15.52
C ALA A 286 18.39 -13.03 15.40
N LYS A 287 17.83 -13.74 14.40
CA LYS A 287 18.19 -15.14 14.08
C LYS A 287 19.69 -15.32 13.79
N LEU A 288 20.36 -14.24 13.40
CA LEU A 288 21.79 -14.14 13.08
C LEU A 288 22.60 -13.33 14.10
N ASN A 289 22.01 -12.93 15.23
CA ASN A 289 22.59 -12.00 16.21
C ASN A 289 22.97 -10.62 15.62
N VAL A 290 22.36 -10.24 14.49
CA VAL A 290 22.56 -8.92 13.87
C VAL A 290 21.56 -7.94 14.47
N GLN A 291 22.06 -6.78 14.90
CA GLN A 291 21.24 -5.72 15.51
C GLN A 291 20.73 -4.76 14.44
N ILE A 292 19.45 -4.39 14.51
CA ILE A 292 18.86 -3.39 13.63
C ILE A 292 18.56 -2.11 14.40
N GLU A 293 19.13 -1.00 13.95
CA GLU A 293 18.78 0.33 14.41
C GLU A 293 17.70 0.92 13.48
N ILE A 294 16.47 1.01 13.98
CA ILE A 294 15.34 1.49 13.19
C ILE A 294 15.33 3.01 13.11
N ARG A 295 15.42 3.54 11.90
CA ARG A 295 15.45 4.97 11.57
C ARG A 295 14.23 5.37 10.77
N ASN A 296 13.12 5.52 11.48
CA ASN A 296 11.85 5.95 10.88
C ASN A 296 11.85 7.47 10.61
N THR A 297 11.50 7.86 9.39
CA THR A 297 11.37 9.26 8.99
C THR A 297 10.13 9.48 8.14
N ASP A 298 9.64 10.73 8.10
CA ASP A 298 8.66 11.13 7.11
C ASP A 298 9.20 10.92 5.68
N TYR A 299 8.29 10.82 4.71
CA TYR A 299 8.65 10.44 3.34
C TYR A 299 9.59 11.44 2.66
N ASN A 300 9.42 12.74 2.90
CA ASN A 300 10.28 13.76 2.29
C ASN A 300 11.72 13.67 2.81
N ARG A 301 11.86 13.49 4.12
CA ARG A 301 13.18 13.27 4.74
C ARG A 301 13.79 11.93 4.32
N PHE A 302 12.97 10.90 4.14
CA PHE A 302 13.44 9.60 3.63
C PHE A 302 13.97 9.72 2.19
N GLN A 303 13.26 10.41 1.29
CA GLN A 303 13.75 10.70 -0.05
C GLN A 303 15.08 11.46 -0.04
N ASP A 304 15.23 12.46 0.84
CA ASP A 304 16.48 13.21 0.98
C ASP A 304 17.66 12.32 1.40
N LYS A 305 17.43 11.39 2.35
CA LYS A 305 18.43 10.38 2.73
C LYS A 305 18.84 9.49 1.56
N MET A 306 17.89 9.08 0.73
CA MET A 306 18.17 8.26 -0.45
C MET A 306 18.97 9.02 -1.50
N ARG A 307 18.59 10.27 -1.82
CA ARG A 307 19.35 11.13 -2.75
C ARG A 307 20.79 11.36 -2.27
N LYS A 308 20.98 11.47 -0.96
CA LYS A 308 22.32 11.62 -0.34
C LYS A 308 23.08 10.31 -0.17
N GLY A 309 22.43 9.16 -0.37
CA GLY A 309 23.05 7.85 -0.15
C GLY A 309 23.41 7.57 1.30
N SER A 310 22.68 8.15 2.26
CA SER A 310 22.94 7.96 3.69
C SER A 310 22.18 6.80 4.32
N ALA A 311 21.25 6.18 3.58
CA ALA A 311 20.56 4.97 4.02
C ALA A 311 21.47 3.75 3.81
N GLN A 312 21.40 2.78 4.73
CA GLN A 312 22.21 1.55 4.65
C GLN A 312 21.37 0.36 4.18
N PHE A 313 20.35 0.01 4.95
CA PHE A 313 19.33 -0.97 4.62
C PHE A 313 17.98 -0.24 4.65
N PHE A 314 17.16 -0.38 3.61
CA PHE A 314 15.96 0.45 3.50
C PHE A 314 14.77 -0.30 2.92
N PHE A 315 13.56 0.08 3.32
CA PHE A 315 12.32 -0.43 2.73
C PHE A 315 11.82 0.52 1.64
N TRP A 316 11.45 0.01 0.48
CA TRP A 316 10.94 0.80 -0.64
C TRP A 316 9.95 -0.05 -1.47
N GLY A 317 9.19 0.59 -2.35
CA GLY A 317 8.31 -0.10 -3.29
C GLY A 317 8.40 0.50 -4.68
N TRP A 318 8.21 -0.34 -5.69
CA TRP A 318 8.14 0.07 -7.08
C TRP A 318 6.87 -0.48 -7.73
N LEU A 319 6.19 0.39 -8.46
CA LEU A 319 5.03 0.02 -9.26
C LEU A 319 5.39 0.25 -10.73
N ALA A 320 4.92 -0.62 -11.61
CA ALA A 320 5.17 -0.47 -13.04
C ALA A 320 4.59 0.86 -13.56
N ASP A 321 5.43 1.66 -14.23
CA ASP A 321 4.97 2.83 -14.97
C ASP A 321 4.40 2.43 -16.35
N TYR A 322 4.96 1.36 -16.93
CA TYR A 322 4.55 0.77 -18.21
C TYR A 322 4.80 -0.75 -18.21
N PRO A 323 4.08 -1.53 -19.03
CA PRO A 323 4.09 -3.00 -18.99
C PRO A 323 5.35 -3.61 -19.64
N ASP A 324 6.55 -3.24 -19.18
CA ASP A 324 7.80 -3.76 -19.70
C ASP A 324 8.80 -4.11 -18.57
N PRO A 325 9.49 -5.27 -18.62
CA PRO A 325 10.47 -5.66 -17.59
C PRO A 325 11.66 -4.70 -17.46
N GLU A 326 11.98 -3.91 -18.49
CA GLU A 326 12.97 -2.84 -18.44
C GLU A 326 12.65 -1.84 -17.32
N ASN A 327 11.37 -1.52 -17.07
CA ASN A 327 10.93 -0.66 -15.96
C ASN A 327 11.22 -1.24 -14.57
N PHE A 328 11.67 -2.49 -14.47
CA PHE A 328 12.11 -3.09 -13.21
C PHE A 328 13.63 -3.25 -13.18
N LEU A 329 14.21 -3.66 -14.32
CA LEU A 329 15.64 -3.85 -14.48
C LEU A 329 16.41 -2.53 -14.38
N PHE A 330 15.81 -1.41 -14.77
CA PHE A 330 16.44 -0.09 -14.72
C PHE A 330 16.70 0.38 -13.27
N LEU A 331 15.99 -0.19 -12.29
CA LEU A 331 16.22 0.04 -10.85
C LEU A 331 17.56 -0.50 -10.37
N LEU A 332 18.21 -1.34 -11.18
CA LEU A 332 19.53 -1.90 -10.92
C LEU A 332 20.55 -1.46 -11.99
N TYR A 333 20.17 -0.59 -12.93
CA TYR A 333 21.10 -0.07 -13.93
C TYR A 333 22.00 1.00 -13.28
N GLY A 334 23.32 0.85 -13.40
CA GLY A 334 24.32 1.73 -12.77
C GLY A 334 24.17 3.20 -13.13
N PRO A 335 24.00 3.56 -14.42
CA PRO A 335 23.74 4.94 -14.84
C PRO A 335 22.41 5.54 -14.36
N ASN A 336 21.52 4.75 -13.75
CA ASN A 336 20.33 5.23 -13.04
C ASN A 336 20.55 5.40 -11.53
N SER A 337 21.79 5.31 -11.02
CA SER A 337 22.10 5.45 -9.59
C SER A 337 21.53 6.72 -8.98
N LYS A 338 20.81 6.57 -7.86
CA LYS A 338 20.13 7.66 -7.15
C LYS A 338 21.08 8.80 -6.78
N VAL A 339 22.26 8.48 -6.25
CA VAL A 339 23.21 9.48 -5.73
C VAL A 339 24.01 10.16 -6.83
N LYS A 340 24.48 9.38 -7.81
CA LYS A 340 25.40 9.88 -8.83
C LYS A 340 24.68 10.60 -9.98
N PHE A 341 23.46 10.17 -10.31
CA PHE A 341 22.75 10.61 -11.50
C PHE A 341 21.32 11.10 -11.22
N ASP A 342 20.87 11.12 -9.95
CA ASP A 342 19.49 11.43 -9.57
C ASP A 342 18.46 10.55 -10.31
N GLY A 343 18.84 9.29 -10.58
CA GLY A 343 17.97 8.28 -11.21
C GLY A 343 17.13 7.49 -10.20
N GLU A 344 16.57 6.34 -10.58
CA GLU A 344 15.68 5.54 -9.72
C GLU A 344 16.30 4.27 -9.14
N ASN A 345 17.58 4.00 -9.42
CA ASN A 345 18.33 2.94 -8.75
C ASN A 345 18.70 3.38 -7.32
N ALA A 346 17.76 3.17 -6.40
CA ALA A 346 17.86 3.54 -4.99
C ALA A 346 18.96 2.76 -4.24
N SER A 347 19.28 1.55 -4.70
CA SER A 347 20.41 0.78 -4.16
C SER A 347 21.76 1.33 -4.60
N ASN A 348 21.84 2.22 -5.61
CA ASN A 348 23.09 2.63 -6.27
C ASN A 348 23.91 1.44 -6.81
N PHE A 349 23.24 0.31 -7.11
CA PHE A 349 23.90 -0.89 -7.60
C PHE A 349 24.56 -0.60 -8.96
N ALA A 350 25.77 -1.11 -9.16
CA ALA A 350 26.48 -0.98 -10.43
C ALA A 350 27.28 -2.26 -10.67
N HIS A 351 27.05 -2.90 -11.81
CA HIS A 351 27.75 -4.11 -12.21
C HIS A 351 28.03 -4.06 -13.72
N PRO A 352 29.30 -4.12 -14.17
CA PRO A 352 29.65 -3.86 -15.56
C PRO A 352 28.92 -4.72 -16.59
N GLU A 353 28.77 -6.03 -16.31
CA GLU A 353 28.05 -6.94 -17.20
C GLU A 353 26.53 -6.64 -17.20
N PHE A 354 25.97 -6.26 -16.04
CA PHE A 354 24.55 -5.94 -15.94
C PHE A 354 24.25 -4.69 -16.76
N ASP A 355 25.08 -3.66 -16.62
CA ASP A 355 24.94 -2.39 -17.33
C ASP A 355 25.03 -2.60 -18.85
N GLN A 356 25.99 -3.39 -19.33
CA GLN A 356 26.13 -3.71 -20.75
C GLN A 356 24.97 -4.56 -21.32
N LEU A 357 24.39 -5.44 -20.51
CA LEU A 357 23.22 -6.21 -20.90
C LEU A 357 21.98 -5.33 -20.97
N PHE A 358 21.79 -4.48 -19.96
CA PHE A 358 20.68 -3.53 -19.90
C PHE A 358 20.69 -2.57 -21.09
N ASP A 359 21.84 -1.99 -21.42
CA ASP A 359 21.99 -1.07 -22.55
C ASP A 359 21.62 -1.67 -23.90
N ARG A 360 21.89 -2.96 -24.08
CA ARG A 360 21.51 -3.68 -25.31
C ARG A 360 20.04 -4.11 -25.29
N MET A 361 19.52 -4.49 -24.13
CA MET A 361 18.19 -5.07 -23.94
C MET A 361 17.07 -4.02 -24.07
N LYS A 362 17.30 -2.80 -23.56
CA LYS A 362 16.26 -1.77 -23.39
C LYS A 362 15.56 -1.32 -24.68
N ASP A 363 16.22 -1.44 -25.84
CA ASP A 363 15.69 -1.01 -27.14
C ASP A 363 15.21 -2.19 -28.00
N LEU A 364 15.24 -3.42 -27.47
CA LEU A 364 14.81 -4.63 -28.19
C LEU A 364 13.34 -4.94 -27.93
N GLU A 365 12.67 -5.47 -28.96
CA GLU A 365 11.35 -6.10 -28.82
C GLU A 365 11.44 -7.44 -28.07
N ASP A 366 10.28 -7.99 -27.68
CA ASP A 366 10.09 -9.25 -26.94
C ASP A 366 10.54 -10.49 -27.72
N THR A 367 11.85 -10.64 -27.85
CA THR A 367 12.54 -11.69 -28.59
C THR A 367 13.23 -12.70 -27.65
N PRO A 368 13.55 -13.92 -28.14
CA PRO A 368 14.35 -14.88 -27.36
C PRO A 368 15.73 -14.34 -26.96
N GLU A 369 16.32 -13.46 -27.76
CA GLU A 369 17.59 -12.79 -27.44
C GLU A 369 17.42 -11.83 -26.25
N ARG A 370 16.37 -11.00 -26.27
CA ARG A 370 16.00 -10.13 -25.13
C ARG A 370 15.79 -10.95 -23.86
N ALA A 371 15.06 -12.08 -23.97
CA ALA A 371 14.83 -12.99 -22.86
C ALA A 371 16.13 -13.58 -22.28
N ALA A 372 17.10 -13.97 -23.14
CA ALA A 372 18.39 -14.48 -22.68
C ALA A 372 19.20 -13.42 -21.92
N MET A 373 19.19 -12.16 -22.38
CA MET A 373 19.84 -11.05 -21.66
C MET A 373 19.17 -10.79 -20.30
N ILE A 374 17.84 -10.81 -20.25
CA ILE A 374 17.07 -10.67 -19.01
C ILE A 374 17.41 -11.80 -18.03
N ALA A 375 17.44 -13.05 -18.49
CA ALA A 375 17.81 -14.19 -17.65
C ALA A 375 19.21 -14.02 -17.04
N ARG A 376 20.19 -13.57 -17.83
CA ARG A 376 21.55 -13.31 -17.32
C ARG A 376 21.59 -12.17 -16.29
N MET A 377 20.83 -11.10 -16.50
CA MET A 377 20.69 -10.02 -15.51
C MET A 377 20.05 -10.51 -14.21
N ILE A 378 19.05 -11.40 -14.30
CA ILE A 378 18.43 -12.05 -13.14
C ILE A 378 19.45 -12.88 -12.36
N GLU A 379 20.30 -13.65 -13.02
CA GLU A 379 21.38 -14.41 -12.36
C GLU A 379 22.33 -13.49 -11.60
N ILE A 380 22.79 -12.40 -12.23
CA ILE A 380 23.70 -11.43 -11.62
C ILE A 380 23.07 -10.82 -10.37
N MET A 381 21.82 -10.34 -10.43
CA MET A 381 21.18 -9.74 -9.27
C MET A 381 20.91 -10.75 -8.16
N GLN A 382 20.57 -12.01 -8.49
CA GLN A 382 20.38 -13.07 -7.50
C GLN A 382 21.69 -13.43 -6.79
N GLU A 383 22.81 -13.45 -7.52
CA GLU A 383 24.12 -13.70 -6.94
C GLU A 383 24.58 -12.53 -6.06
N GLU A 384 24.48 -11.31 -6.58
CA GLU A 384 24.98 -10.10 -5.91
C GLU A 384 24.07 -9.62 -4.77
N MET A 385 22.80 -10.00 -4.78
CA MET A 385 21.78 -9.63 -3.79
C MET A 385 21.74 -8.12 -3.46
N PRO A 386 21.63 -7.20 -4.46
CA PRO A 386 21.59 -5.75 -4.19
C PRO A 386 20.34 -5.30 -3.43
N MET A 387 19.34 -6.17 -3.35
CA MET A 387 18.12 -6.02 -2.56
C MET A 387 17.55 -7.39 -2.21
N LEU A 388 16.74 -7.42 -1.16
CA LEU A 388 15.81 -8.49 -0.87
C LEU A 388 14.55 -8.27 -1.71
N PHE A 389 14.29 -9.15 -2.67
CA PHE A 389 13.28 -8.95 -3.74
C PHE A 389 11.82 -8.87 -3.27
N GLY A 390 11.55 -9.23 -2.02
CA GLY A 390 10.27 -9.00 -1.35
C GLY A 390 9.07 -9.68 -2.00
N TRP A 391 7.96 -8.95 -2.14
CA TRP A 391 6.68 -9.52 -2.57
C TRP A 391 5.90 -8.59 -3.50
N SER A 392 5.07 -9.19 -4.34
CA SER A 392 4.07 -8.52 -5.17
C SER A 392 2.70 -8.72 -4.53
N GLU A 393 1.92 -7.65 -4.39
CA GLU A 393 0.62 -7.67 -3.72
C GLU A 393 -0.53 -7.99 -4.69
N GLU A 394 -1.56 -8.67 -4.19
CA GLU A 394 -2.86 -8.65 -4.83
C GLU A 394 -3.49 -7.25 -4.72
N PHE A 395 -4.05 -6.75 -5.82
CA PHE A 395 -4.79 -5.51 -5.85
C PHE A 395 -6.29 -5.78 -5.98
N GLY A 396 -7.04 -5.50 -4.90
CA GLY A 396 -8.48 -5.69 -4.82
C GLY A 396 -9.28 -4.41 -5.01
N GLY A 397 -10.21 -4.41 -5.96
CA GLY A 397 -11.25 -3.38 -6.03
C GLY A 397 -12.39 -3.66 -5.06
N ALA A 398 -13.00 -2.63 -4.49
CA ALA A 398 -14.21 -2.73 -3.68
C ALA A 398 -15.26 -1.73 -4.17
N TYR A 399 -16.35 -2.26 -4.73
CA TYR A 399 -17.36 -1.46 -5.41
C TYR A 399 -18.75 -1.86 -4.90
N HIS A 400 -19.60 -0.88 -4.61
CA HIS A 400 -21.01 -1.18 -4.36
C HIS A 400 -21.71 -1.71 -5.61
N GLN A 401 -22.83 -2.41 -5.42
CA GLN A 401 -23.65 -2.96 -6.52
C GLN A 401 -24.17 -1.92 -7.53
N TRP A 402 -24.17 -0.64 -7.17
CA TRP A 402 -24.56 0.47 -8.06
C TRP A 402 -23.38 1.07 -8.83
N VAL A 403 -22.16 0.66 -8.52
CA VAL A 403 -20.96 1.09 -9.24
C VAL A 403 -20.74 0.12 -10.40
N GLY A 404 -20.89 0.62 -11.62
CA GLY A 404 -20.62 -0.11 -12.86
C GLY A 404 -19.19 0.10 -13.35
N ASN A 405 -18.70 -0.85 -14.14
CA ASN A 405 -17.35 -0.87 -14.72
C ASN A 405 -16.23 -0.83 -13.68
N GLY A 406 -16.51 -1.31 -12.45
CA GLY A 406 -15.52 -1.45 -11.40
C GLY A 406 -14.56 -2.59 -11.73
N LYS A 407 -13.41 -2.26 -12.33
CA LYS A 407 -12.31 -3.20 -12.58
C LYS A 407 -11.02 -2.61 -12.01
N PRO A 408 -10.32 -3.30 -11.10
CA PRO A 408 -9.01 -2.87 -10.67
C PRO A 408 -8.03 -2.95 -11.84
N SER A 409 -7.12 -1.99 -11.92
CA SER A 409 -6.02 -2.02 -12.86
C SER A 409 -4.75 -2.44 -12.15
N ASN A 410 -3.93 -3.22 -12.84
CA ASN A 410 -2.65 -3.72 -12.35
C ASN A 410 -1.46 -2.76 -12.62
N ILE A 411 -1.63 -1.79 -13.54
CA ILE A 411 -0.61 -0.82 -13.96
C ILE A 411 -1.22 0.59 -14.01
N ILE A 412 -2.16 0.82 -14.93
CA ILE A 412 -2.68 2.17 -15.23
C ILE A 412 -3.78 2.57 -14.22
N ARG A 413 -3.59 3.68 -13.49
CA ARG A 413 -4.52 4.13 -12.44
C ARG A 413 -5.62 5.11 -12.89
N ASP A 414 -5.95 5.16 -14.18
CA ASP A 414 -6.86 6.15 -14.77
C ASP A 414 -8.35 5.71 -14.81
N SER A 415 -8.81 4.92 -13.84
CA SER A 415 -10.12 4.23 -13.92
C SER A 415 -11.36 5.15 -13.87
N LEU A 416 -11.23 6.36 -13.31
CA LEU A 416 -12.34 7.29 -13.06
C LEU A 416 -13.28 7.59 -14.25
N PRO A 417 -12.82 7.75 -15.50
CA PRO A 417 -13.70 8.08 -16.62
C PRO A 417 -14.61 6.93 -17.01
N TYR A 418 -14.19 5.70 -16.69
CA TYR A 418 -14.85 4.47 -17.08
C TYR A 418 -15.93 4.03 -16.09
N LEU A 419 -15.87 4.52 -14.84
CA LEU A 419 -16.82 4.19 -13.78
C LEU A 419 -18.20 4.78 -14.03
N LYS A 420 -19.24 4.03 -13.66
CA LYS A 420 -20.66 4.43 -13.73
C LYS A 420 -21.33 4.32 -12.38
N ILE A 421 -22.36 5.14 -12.17
CA ILE A 421 -23.18 5.10 -10.96
C ILE A 421 -24.65 4.98 -11.34
N ASP A 422 -25.32 3.95 -10.83
CA ASP A 422 -26.78 3.88 -10.78
C ASP A 422 -27.28 4.72 -9.59
N ALA A 423 -27.51 6.01 -9.84
CA ALA A 423 -27.91 6.96 -8.81
C ALA A 423 -29.26 6.60 -8.13
N PRO A 424 -30.31 6.17 -8.85
CA PRO A 424 -31.55 5.68 -8.22
C PRO A 424 -31.32 4.50 -7.27
N LEU A 425 -30.53 3.50 -7.68
CA LEU A 425 -30.20 2.35 -6.84
C LEU A 425 -29.41 2.76 -5.59
N ARG A 426 -28.39 3.61 -5.77
CA ARG A 426 -27.56 4.16 -4.70
C ARG A 426 -28.41 4.85 -3.62
N THR A 427 -29.24 5.82 -4.01
CA THR A 427 -30.09 6.57 -3.07
C THR A 427 -31.06 5.65 -2.31
N ARG A 428 -31.69 4.70 -3.02
CA ARG A 428 -32.60 3.73 -2.40
C ARG A 428 -31.89 2.87 -1.36
N LYS A 429 -30.72 2.32 -1.70
CA LYS A 429 -29.97 1.42 -0.81
C LYS A 429 -29.36 2.14 0.39
N ILE A 430 -28.85 3.35 0.23
CA ILE A 430 -28.38 4.17 1.37
C ILE A 430 -29.51 4.40 2.37
N LYS A 431 -30.73 4.71 1.90
CA LYS A 431 -31.89 4.91 2.80
C LYS A 431 -32.34 3.62 3.48
N GLU A 432 -32.28 2.49 2.78
CA GLU A 432 -32.60 1.16 3.31
C GLU A 432 -31.62 0.75 4.42
N TRP A 433 -30.33 1.01 4.25
CA TRP A 433 -29.28 0.56 5.17
C TRP A 433 -29.07 1.45 6.39
N ASN A 434 -29.46 2.73 6.31
CA ASN A 434 -29.21 3.72 7.36
C ASN A 434 -30.51 4.21 8.00
N GLN A 435 -31.43 3.29 8.33
CA GLN A 435 -32.64 3.64 9.08
C GLN A 435 -32.29 3.92 10.55
N ALA A 436 -32.75 5.07 11.04
CA ALA A 436 -32.57 5.42 12.45
C ALA A 436 -33.39 4.50 13.36
N ILE A 437 -32.76 4.01 14.42
CA ILE A 437 -33.39 3.15 15.42
C ILE A 437 -34.04 4.06 16.48
N TRP A 438 -35.35 4.31 16.36
CA TRP A 438 -36.07 5.26 17.22
C TRP A 438 -36.57 4.69 18.54
N TRP A 439 -36.69 3.36 18.65
CA TRP A 439 -37.28 2.74 19.85
C TRP A 439 -36.55 3.09 21.18
N PRO A 440 -35.21 3.27 21.25
CA PRO A 440 -34.55 3.65 22.50
C PRO A 440 -35.01 5.01 23.01
N LEU A 441 -35.36 5.93 22.11
CA LEU A 441 -35.91 7.24 22.47
C LEU A 441 -37.31 7.14 23.06
N ALA A 442 -38.06 6.07 22.76
CA ALA A 442 -39.34 5.78 23.41
C ALA A 442 -39.17 5.06 24.75
N VAL A 443 -38.15 4.21 24.90
CA VAL A 443 -37.90 3.43 26.12
C VAL A 443 -37.25 4.28 27.22
N LEU A 444 -36.37 5.22 26.88
CA LEU A 444 -35.69 6.09 27.85
C LEU A 444 -36.67 6.90 28.75
N PRO A 445 -37.69 7.59 28.21
CA PRO A 445 -38.69 8.26 29.03
C PRO A 445 -39.50 7.30 29.91
N LEU A 446 -39.82 6.10 29.40
CA LEU A 446 -40.56 5.09 30.15
C LEU A 446 -39.73 4.55 31.33
N LEU A 447 -38.42 4.33 31.13
CA LEU A 447 -37.51 3.95 32.21
C LEU A 447 -37.35 5.08 33.24
N LEU A 448 -37.21 6.33 32.78
CA LEU A 448 -37.16 7.49 33.67
C LEU A 448 -38.45 7.63 34.49
N LEU A 449 -39.61 7.43 33.87
CA LEU A 449 -40.90 7.40 34.57
C LEU A 449 -40.99 6.23 35.54
N ALA A 450 -40.52 5.03 35.17
CA ALA A 450 -40.52 3.87 36.05
C ALA A 450 -39.62 4.04 37.28
N VAL A 451 -38.53 4.81 37.18
CA VAL A 451 -37.67 5.18 38.31
C VAL A 451 -38.25 6.33 39.14
N ALA A 452 -38.82 7.35 38.47
CA ALA A 452 -39.41 8.50 39.14
C ALA A 452 -40.73 8.15 39.86
N TRP A 453 -41.47 7.17 39.38
CA TRP A 453 -42.78 6.79 39.90
C TRP A 453 -42.76 6.27 41.35
N PRO A 454 -41.86 5.34 41.75
CA PRO A 454 -41.69 4.96 43.15
C PRO A 454 -41.29 6.13 44.05
N ALA A 455 -40.39 7.02 43.57
CA ALA A 455 -39.97 8.19 44.32
C ALA A 455 -41.14 9.17 44.54
N TRP A 456 -41.94 9.40 43.51
CA TRP A 456 -43.16 10.21 43.59
C TRP A 456 -44.20 9.57 44.52
N GLN A 457 -44.41 8.25 44.45
CA GLN A 457 -45.30 7.54 45.37
C GLN A 457 -44.82 7.63 46.82
N ALA A 458 -43.51 7.47 47.08
CA ALA A 458 -42.93 7.59 48.42
C ALA A 458 -43.08 9.02 48.97
N TRP A 459 -42.83 10.03 48.14
CA TRP A 459 -43.05 11.44 48.48
C TRP A 459 -44.52 11.72 48.81
N ARG A 460 -45.45 11.23 47.99
CA ARG A 460 -46.90 11.41 48.22
C ARG A 460 -47.38 10.70 49.49
N ARG A 461 -46.87 9.49 49.76
CA ARG A 461 -47.13 8.75 51.02
C ARG A 461 -46.65 9.54 52.24
N ARG A 462 -45.44 10.11 52.19
CA ARG A 462 -44.92 10.99 53.26
C ARG A 462 -45.80 12.22 53.49
N GLN A 463 -46.28 12.88 52.44
CA GLN A 463 -47.19 14.01 52.59
C GLN A 463 -48.56 13.63 53.19
N SER A 464 -49.05 12.42 52.92
CA SER A 464 -50.31 11.92 53.49
C SER A 464 -50.21 11.41 54.93
N GLN A 465 -48.99 11.23 55.47
CA GLN A 465 -48.80 10.91 56.87
C GLN A 465 -49.03 12.18 57.70
N ARG A 466 -50.25 12.34 58.21
CA ARG A 466 -50.56 13.35 59.24
C ARG A 466 -49.70 13.06 60.47
N ALA A 467 -48.98 14.07 60.94
CA ALA A 467 -48.31 14.04 62.23
C ALA A 467 -49.35 13.73 63.31
N VAL A 468 -49.28 12.55 63.92
CA VAL A 468 -49.94 12.30 65.19
C VAL A 468 -49.13 13.09 66.22
N GLN A 469 -49.57 14.30 66.54
CA GLN A 469 -49.08 15.05 67.69
C GLN A 469 -49.52 14.31 68.96
N THR A 470 -48.59 13.66 69.63
CA THR A 470 -48.73 13.32 71.04
C THR A 470 -48.65 14.62 71.83
N ASP A 471 -49.81 15.18 72.20
CA ASP A 471 -49.88 16.33 73.09
C ASP A 471 -49.53 15.92 74.52
N VAL A 472 -48.47 16.56 75.02
CA VAL A 472 -47.99 16.51 76.39
C VAL A 472 -48.86 17.43 77.25
N ALA A 473 -49.14 16.94 78.46
CA ALA A 473 -49.96 17.53 79.51
C ALA A 473 -49.67 19.00 79.86
N THR A 474 -50.68 19.68 80.41
CA THR A 474 -50.48 20.77 81.38
C THR A 474 -51.57 20.75 82.46
N PRO A 475 -51.25 21.09 83.72
CA PRO A 475 -52.02 20.74 84.90
C PRO A 475 -52.96 21.86 85.33
N ARG A 476 -53.96 21.54 86.17
CA ARG A 476 -54.50 22.49 87.15
C ARG A 476 -55.18 21.78 88.31
N SER A 477 -54.65 22.06 89.50
CA SER A 477 -55.22 21.84 90.82
C SER A 477 -56.36 22.81 91.10
N LEU A 478 -57.46 22.32 91.66
CA LEU A 478 -57.95 22.65 93.01
C LEU A 478 -58.96 21.57 93.44
#